data_AF-A0A0H5CCS1-F1
#
_entry.id   AF-A0A0H5CCS1-F1
#
_cell.length_a   1.000
_cell.length_b   1.000
_cell.length_c   1.000
_cell.angle_alpha   90.00
_cell.angle_beta   90.00
_cell.angle_gamma   90.00
#
_symmetry.space_group_name_H-M   'P 1'
#
loop_
_entity.id
_entity.type
_entity.pdbx_description
1 polymer ?
#
loop_
_entity_poly.entity_id
_entity_poly.type
_entity_poly.pdbx_seq_one_letter_code
_entity_poly.pdbx_strand_id
1 'polypeptide(L)'
;MTKPFFESLLEFITSGPVVALVVEGPRAVSAFRQLAGGTDPVDKATPGTIRGDFGLEVQYNLVHGSDSAESAEREIKLWFPNL
;
A
#
# COMPACT_ATOMS: atom_id res chain seq x y z
N MET A 1 -6.20 -21.95 6.61
CA MET A 1 -5.83 -21.27 7.88
C MET A 1 -6.02 -19.78 7.68
N THR A 2 -6.93 -19.16 8.42
CA THR A 2 -7.11 -17.71 8.42
C THR A 2 -5.91 -17.06 9.09
N LYS A 3 -5.35 -16.02 8.49
CA LYS A 3 -4.28 -15.21 9.10
C LYS A 3 -4.89 -14.54 10.35
N PRO A 4 -4.30 -14.67 11.56
CA PRO A 4 -4.92 -14.14 12.79
C PRO A 4 -5.22 -12.64 12.77
N PHE A 5 -4.53 -11.88 11.92
CA PHE A 5 -4.67 -10.44 11.74
C PHE A 5 -5.70 -10.04 10.67
N PHE A 6 -6.39 -10.99 10.03
CA PHE A 6 -7.24 -10.67 8.88
C PHE A 6 -8.46 -9.83 9.26
N GLU A 7 -9.13 -10.15 10.37
CA GLU A 7 -10.30 -9.40 10.85
C GLU A 7 -9.92 -7.96 11.21
N SER A 8 -8.85 -7.76 11.98
CA SER A 8 -8.39 -6.42 12.35
C SER A 8 -7.93 -5.59 11.14
N LEU A 9 -7.40 -6.24 10.10
CA LEU A 9 -7.07 -5.59 8.83
C LEU A 9 -8.32 -5.12 8.08
N LEU A 10 -9.37 -5.95 8.04
CA LEU A 10 -10.64 -5.58 7.42
C LEU A 10 -11.32 -4.42 8.16
N GLU A 11 -11.36 -4.48 9.49
CA GLU A 11 -11.87 -3.38 10.31
C GLU A 11 -11.09 -2.08 10.04
N PHE A 12 -9.76 -2.15 10.00
CA PHE A 12 -8.92 -0.99 9.73
C PHE A 12 -9.20 -0.37 8.36
N ILE A 13 -9.13 -1.16 7.27
CA ILE A 13 -9.26 -0.62 5.91
C ILE A 13 -10.67 -0.11 5.58
N THR A 14 -11.69 -0.56 6.33
CA THR A 14 -13.08 -0.12 6.18
C THR A 14 -13.53 0.92 7.21
N SER A 15 -12.66 1.30 8.16
CA SER A 15 -12.97 2.25 9.24
C SER A 15 -13.19 3.69 8.76
N GLY A 16 -12.81 4.02 7.52
CA GLY A 16 -12.93 5.36 6.95
C GLY A 16 -12.79 5.37 5.43
N PRO A 17 -12.97 6.55 4.80
CA PRO A 17 -12.79 6.69 3.37
C PRO A 17 -11.32 6.49 2.98
N VAL A 18 -11.10 5.94 1.78
CA VAL A 18 -9.78 5.78 1.18
C VAL A 18 -9.70 6.51 -0.15
N VAL A 19 -8.48 6.85 -0.57
CA VAL A 19 -8.19 7.35 -1.92
C VAL A 19 -7.56 6.22 -2.72
N ALA A 20 -8.25 5.75 -3.76
CA ALA A 20 -7.72 4.78 -4.72
C ALA A 20 -7.21 5.53 -5.96
N LEU A 21 -6.03 5.12 -6.46
CA LEU A 21 -5.37 5.74 -7.62
C LEU A 21 -4.80 4.64 -8.53
N VAL A 22 -4.82 4.88 -9.84
CA VAL A 22 -4.03 4.11 -10.82
C VAL A 22 -2.88 5.01 -11.28
N VAL A 23 -1.65 4.62 -10.97
CA VAL A 23 -0.45 5.40 -11.32
C VAL A 23 0.26 4.74 -12.50
N GLU A 24 0.47 5.51 -13.56
CA GLU A 24 1.16 5.07 -14.78
C GLU A 24 2.55 5.69 -14.88
N GLY A 25 3.49 4.94 -15.45
CA GLY A 25 4.81 5.45 -15.82
C GLY A 25 5.87 4.36 -15.94
N PRO A 26 7.08 4.71 -16.39
CA PRO A 26 8.20 3.78 -16.49
C PRO A 26 8.51 3.15 -15.13
N ARG A 27 8.42 1.82 -15.03
CA ARG A 27 8.67 1.06 -13.79
C ARG A 27 7.75 1.47 -12.63
N ALA A 28 6.50 1.86 -12.91
CA ALA A 28 5.56 2.42 -11.94
C ALA A 28 5.46 1.63 -10.62
N VAL A 29 5.34 0.29 -10.68
CA VAL A 29 5.28 -0.58 -9.49
C VAL A 29 6.52 -0.39 -8.62
N SER A 30 7.72 -0.55 -9.20
CA SER A 30 8.97 -0.39 -8.44
C SER A 30 9.17 1.05 -7.95
N ALA A 31 8.83 2.04 -8.78
CA ALA A 31 8.97 3.46 -8.44
C ALA A 31 8.06 3.84 -7.26
N PHE A 32 6.79 3.43 -7.29
CA PHE A 32 5.87 3.70 -6.19
C PHE A 32 6.33 3.01 -4.91
N ARG A 33 6.79 1.76 -4.97
CA ARG A 33 7.32 1.06 -3.79
C ARG A 33 8.54 1.77 -3.19
N GLN A 34 9.39 2.36 -4.03
CA GLN A 34 10.52 3.17 -3.58
C GLN A 34 10.04 4.45 -2.88
N LEU A 35 9.03 5.14 -3.44
CA LEU A 35 8.44 6.33 -2.84
C LEU A 35 7.72 6.04 -1.51
N ALA A 36 7.00 4.92 -1.44
CA ALA A 36 6.26 4.51 -0.25
C ALA A 36 7.18 4.19 0.93
N GLY A 37 8.32 3.53 0.67
CA GLY A 37 9.23 3.04 1.71
C GLY A 37 8.84 1.67 2.27
N GLY A 38 9.74 1.09 3.08
CA GLY A 38 9.55 -0.22 3.72
C GLY A 38 8.27 -0.29 4.57
N THR A 39 7.72 -1.49 4.75
CA THR A 39 6.43 -1.69 5.46
C THR A 39 6.45 -1.23 6.91
N ASP A 40 7.60 -1.36 7.58
CA ASP A 40 7.84 -0.82 8.91
C ASP A 40 8.40 0.61 8.78
N PRO A 41 7.65 1.64 9.19
CA PRO A 41 8.06 3.03 9.03
C PRO A 41 9.39 3.37 9.74
N VAL A 42 9.64 2.78 10.91
CA VAL A 42 10.77 3.16 11.76
C VAL A 42 12.01 2.33 11.42
N ASP A 43 11.85 1.00 11.31
CA ASP A 43 12.99 0.10 11.15
C ASP A 43 13.39 -0.13 9.70
N LYS A 44 12.47 0.07 8.73
CA LYS A 44 12.66 -0.38 7.33
C LYS A 44 12.42 0.68 6.27
N ALA A 45 11.75 1.78 6.58
CA ALA A 45 11.58 2.87 5.63
C ALA A 45 12.77 3.84 5.68
N THR A 46 13.21 4.30 4.52
CA THR A 46 14.29 5.28 4.42
C THR A 46 13.72 6.69 4.64
N PRO A 47 14.41 7.59 5.37
CA PRO A 47 14.03 9.00 5.42
C PRO A 47 13.86 9.60 4.02
N GLY A 48 12.83 10.43 3.82
CA GLY A 48 12.41 10.96 2.52
C GLY A 48 11.38 10.12 1.79
N THR A 49 10.99 8.95 2.32
CA THR A 49 9.87 8.15 1.82
C THR A 49 8.58 8.48 2.57
N ILE A 50 7.42 8.21 1.98
CA ILE A 50 6.12 8.52 2.60
C ILE A 50 6.03 7.90 3.99
N ARG A 51 6.38 6.61 4.14
CA ARG A 51 6.36 5.94 5.44
C ARG A 51 7.46 6.45 6.37
N GLY A 52 8.68 6.68 5.86
CA GLY A 52 9.79 7.14 6.69
C GLY A 52 9.55 8.54 7.29
N ASP A 53 8.86 9.42 6.56
CA ASP A 53 8.65 10.80 7.00
C ASP A 53 7.37 10.98 7.85
N PHE A 54 6.35 10.14 7.63
CA PHE A 54 5.01 10.36 8.20
C PHE A 54 4.44 9.18 9.01
N GLY A 55 5.03 7.99 8.90
CA GLY A 55 4.56 6.78 9.59
C GLY A 55 5.30 6.53 10.90
N LEU A 56 4.61 5.92 11.87
CA LEU A 56 5.21 5.51 13.15
C LEU A 56 4.95 4.03 13.49
N GLU A 57 3.90 3.43 12.92
CA GLU A 57 3.46 2.08 13.25
C GLU A 57 3.20 1.26 11.97
N VAL A 58 3.48 -0.04 12.02
CA VAL A 58 3.29 -0.96 10.88
C VAL A 58 1.83 -0.99 10.42
N GLN A 59 0.88 -0.97 11.36
CA GLN A 59 -0.56 -1.01 11.04
C GLN A 59 -1.05 0.29 10.40
N TYR A 60 -0.45 1.43 10.76
CA TYR A 60 -0.82 2.77 10.28
C TYR A 60 0.24 3.34 9.32
N ASN A 61 0.67 2.54 8.35
CA ASN A 61 1.75 2.90 7.42
C ASN A 61 1.28 3.69 6.16
N LEU A 62 0.12 4.32 6.26
CA LEU A 62 -0.42 5.38 5.38
C LEU A 62 -0.83 4.98 3.95
N VAL A 63 0.01 4.24 3.23
CA VAL A 63 -0.16 3.96 1.80
C VAL A 63 -0.03 2.48 1.49
N HIS A 64 -0.79 2.00 0.51
CA HIS A 64 -0.64 0.67 -0.11
C HIS A 64 -0.17 0.82 -1.56
N GLY A 65 0.60 -0.14 -2.04
CA GLY A 65 0.99 -0.23 -3.44
C GLY A 65 1.25 -1.68 -3.81
N SER A 66 0.83 -2.06 -5.02
CA SER A 66 0.99 -3.41 -5.53
C SER A 66 2.47 -3.82 -5.54
N ASP A 67 2.74 -5.10 -5.28
CA ASP A 67 4.10 -5.64 -5.14
C ASP A 67 4.69 -6.18 -6.45
N SER A 68 3.84 -6.49 -7.42
CA SER A 68 4.18 -7.00 -8.75
C SER A 68 3.21 -6.50 -9.83
N ALA A 69 3.52 -6.75 -11.11
CA ALA A 69 2.63 -6.41 -12.22
C ALA A 69 1.32 -7.21 -12.18
N GLU A 70 1.39 -8.49 -11.82
CA GLU A 70 0.24 -9.38 -11.68
C GLU A 70 -0.68 -8.95 -10.53
N SER A 71 -0.07 -8.51 -9.42
CA SER A 71 -0.80 -7.95 -8.28
C SER A 71 -1.49 -6.64 -8.67
N ALA A 72 -0.78 -5.76 -9.39
CA ALA A 72 -1.33 -4.50 -9.90
C ALA A 72 -2.52 -4.72 -10.83
N GLU A 73 -2.43 -5.64 -11.80
CA GLU A 73 -3.54 -5.95 -12.71
C GLU A 73 -4.79 -6.42 -11.93
N ARG A 74 -4.60 -7.29 -10.94
CA ARG A 74 -5.71 -7.77 -10.10
C ARG A 74 -6.33 -6.65 -9.26
N GLU A 75 -5.51 -5.82 -8.63
CA GLU A 75 -5.96 -4.73 -7.78
C GLU A 75 -6.68 -3.64 -8.59
N ILE A 76 -6.17 -3.29 -9.78
CA ILE A 76 -6.82 -2.33 -10.69
C ILE A 76 -8.23 -2.82 -11.06
N LYS A 77 -8.37 -4.08 -11.48
CA LYS A 77 -9.69 -4.65 -11.82
C LYS A 77 -10.65 -4.71 -10.62
N LEU A 78 -10.12 -4.83 -9.41
CA LEU A 78 -10.92 -4.84 -8.18
C LEU A 78 -11.47 -3.43 -7.85
N TRP A 79 -10.63 -2.40 -7.91
CA TRP A 79 -11.00 -1.03 -7.53
C TRP A 79 -11.66 -0.24 -8.68
N PHE A 80 -11.30 -0.55 -9.92
CA PHE A 80 -11.74 0.13 -11.14
C PHE A 80 -12.20 -0.89 -12.20
N PRO A 81 -13.34 -1.58 -12.02
CA PRO A 81 -13.76 -2.70 -12.89
C PRO A 81 -14.10 -2.32 -14.34
N ASN A 82 -14.21 -1.01 -14.63
CA ASN A 82 -14.52 -0.48 -15.96
C ASN A 82 -13.33 0.20 -16.65
N LEU A 83 -12.13 0.11 -16.06
CA LEU A 83 -10.87 0.56 -16.66
C LEU A 83 -10.19 -0.62 -17.36
#